data_AF-A0A6L8I962-F1
#
_entry.id   AF-A0A6L8I962-F1
#
_cell.length_a   1.000
_cell.length_b   1.000
_cell.length_c   1.000
_cell.angle_alpha   90.00
_cell.angle_beta   90.00
_cell.angle_gamma   90.00
#
_symmetry.space_group_name_H-M   'P 1'
#
loop_
_entity.id
_entity.type
_entity.pdbx_description
1 polymer ?
#
loop_
_entity_poly.entity_id
_entity_poly.type
_entity_poly.pdbx_seq_one_letter_code
_entity_poly.pdbx_strand_id
1 'polypeptide(L)' 'DRLLSSLLAARDAGGDYRGLLSAALLVLHSDRPPLTLRIDHHSDDPVGALKQLHQKATTGDYAELARQVPVSTDRERVLD' A
#
# COMPACT_ATOMS: atom_id res chain seq x y z
N ASP A 1 -0.43 8.61 2.25
CA ASP A 1 -1.74 9.28 2.06
C ASP A 1 -1.95 9.96 0.72
N ARG A 2 -1.07 10.88 0.26
CA ARG A 2 -1.29 11.63 -1.01
C ARG A 2 -1.75 10.78 -2.19
N LEU A 3 -1.07 9.67 -2.47
CA LEU A 3 -1.42 8.76 -3.58
C LEU A 3 -2.81 8.12 -3.40
N LEU A 4 -3.15 7.69 -2.19
CA LEU A 4 -4.47 7.13 -1.88
C LEU A 4 -5.57 8.19 -2.04
N SER A 5 -5.32 9.41 -1.57
CA SER A 5 -6.27 10.53 -1.75
C SER A 5 -6.50 10.84 -3.23
N SER A 6 -5.46 10.78 -4.06
CA SER A 6 -5.59 10.95 -5.51
C SER A 6 -6.43 9.83 -6.15
N LEU A 7 -6.26 8.58 -5.74
CA LEU A 7 -7.08 7.47 -6.24
C LEU A 7 -8.55 7.60 -5.84
N LEU A 8 -8.83 8.01 -4.60
CA LEU A 8 -10.19 8.28 -4.13
C LEU A 8 -10.84 9.43 -4.92
N ALA A 9 -10.13 10.54 -5.09
CA ALA A 9 -10.63 11.67 -5.87
C ALA A 9 -10.90 11.29 -7.33
N ALA A 10 -10.05 10.48 -7.96
CA ALA A 10 -10.25 10.02 -9.33
C ALA A 10 -11.48 9.10 -9.46
N ARG A 11 -11.71 8.21 -8.48
CA ARG A 11 -12.93 7.40 -8.39
C ARG A 11 -14.18 8.29 -8.30
N ASP A 12 -14.15 9.26 -7.39
CA ASP A 12 -15.31 10.14 -7.12
C ASP A 12 -15.61 11.10 -8.29
N ALA A 13 -14.60 11.45 -9.08
CA ALA A 13 -14.75 12.25 -10.30
C ALA A 13 -15.32 11.48 -11.51
N GLY A 14 -15.61 10.17 -11.35
CA GLY A 14 -16.25 9.34 -12.37
C GLY A 14 -15.58 7.98 -12.60
N GLY A 15 -14.31 7.82 -12.21
CA GLY A 15 -13.59 6.54 -12.25
C GLY A 15 -13.61 5.82 -13.61
N ASP A 16 -13.48 4.49 -13.57
CA ASP A 16 -13.81 3.64 -14.71
C ASP A 16 -15.33 3.43 -14.74
N TYR A 17 -15.98 3.74 -15.86
CA TYR A 17 -17.43 3.63 -16.01
C TYR A 17 -17.97 2.21 -15.82
N ARG A 18 -17.11 1.19 -15.93
CA ARG A 18 -17.47 -0.23 -15.71
C ARG A 18 -17.42 -0.63 -14.24
N GLY A 19 -17.00 0.28 -13.36
CA GLY A 19 -16.65 -0.01 -11.97
C GLY A 19 -15.16 -0.33 -11.80
N LEU A 20 -14.66 -0.10 -10.59
CA LEU A 20 -13.29 -0.46 -10.22
C LEU A 20 -13.29 -1.85 -9.59
N LEU A 21 -12.47 -2.76 -10.12
CA LEU A 21 -12.33 -4.13 -9.59
C LEU A 21 -10.99 -4.37 -8.88
N SER A 22 -10.01 -3.49 -9.04
CA SER A 22 -8.66 -3.67 -8.49
C SER A 22 -8.02 -2.33 -8.15
N ALA A 23 -7.07 -2.33 -7.22
CA ALA A 23 -6.24 -1.17 -6.91
C ALA A 23 -4.86 -1.61 -6.37
N ALA A 24 -3.81 -0.85 -6.66
CA ALA A 24 -2.47 -1.16 -6.20
C ALA A 24 -1.69 0.10 -5.78
N LEU A 25 -0.71 -0.08 -4.90
CA LEU A 25 0.25 0.93 -4.49
C LEU A 25 1.65 0.29 -4.40
N LEU A 26 2.61 0.93 -5.06
CA LEU A 26 4.03 0.60 -4.93
C LEU A 26 4.78 1.85 -4.48
N VAL A 27 5.47 1.76 -3.33
CA VAL A 27 6.37 2.81 -2.84
C VAL A 27 7.73 2.19 -2.55
N LEU A 28 8.78 2.83 -3.09
CA LEU A 28 10.16 2.42 -2.93
C LEU A 28 10.94 3.51 -2.18
N HIS A 29 11.84 3.08 -1.31
CA HIS A 29 12.79 3.94 -0.61
C HIS A 29 14.05 3.11 -0.32
N SER A 30 15.23 3.72 -0.27
CA SER A 30 16.49 3.00 -0.06
C SER A 30 16.57 2.32 1.31
N ASP A 31 16.03 3.00 2.34
CA ASP A 31 16.14 2.59 3.75
C ASP A 31 14.90 1.88 4.30
N ARG A 32 13.95 1.51 3.43
CA ARG A 32 12.71 0.81 3.81
C ARG A 32 12.47 -0.35 2.85
N PRO A 33 11.90 -1.48 3.30
CA PRO A 33 11.51 -2.52 2.37
C PRO A 33 10.44 -1.99 1.39
N PRO A 34 10.31 -2.56 0.19
CA PRO A 34 9.28 -2.18 -0.76
C PRO A 34 7.88 -2.28 -0.14
N LEU A 35 7.13 -1.18 -0.16
CA LEU A 35 5.71 -1.20 0.20
C LEU A 35 4.91 -1.54 -1.06
N THR A 36 4.66 -2.83 -1.26
CA THR A 36 3.87 -3.37 -2.37
C THR A 36 2.52 -3.84 -1.85
N LEU A 37 1.45 -3.12 -2.18
CA LEU A 37 0.09 -3.41 -1.74
C LEU A 37 -0.80 -3.58 -2.96
N ARG A 38 -1.52 -4.69 -3.02
CA ARG A 38 -2.38 -5.04 -4.16
C ARG A 38 -3.72 -5.59 -3.68
N ILE A 39 -4.77 -5.03 -4.23
CA ILE A 39 -6.12 -5.59 -4.24
C ILE A 39 -6.36 -6.01 -5.68
N ASP A 40 -6.09 -7.27 -5.99
CA ASP A 40 -6.18 -7.78 -7.36
C ASP A 40 -7.64 -8.00 -7.80
N HIS A 41 -8.54 -8.20 -6.84
CA HIS A 41 -9.98 -8.24 -7.09
C HIS A 41 -10.76 -7.78 -5.85
N HIS A 42 -11.75 -6.92 -6.04
CA HIS A 42 -12.75 -6.53 -5.06
C HIS A 42 -14.02 -6.13 -5.80
N SER A 43 -15.19 -6.62 -5.36
CA SER A 43 -16.46 -6.43 -6.06
C SER A 43 -16.88 -4.97 -6.15
N ASP A 44 -16.68 -4.21 -5.07
CA ASP A 44 -17.30 -2.87 -4.94
C ASP A 44 -16.31 -1.72 -4.72
N ASP A 45 -15.42 -1.81 -3.73
CA ASP A 45 -14.50 -0.71 -3.37
C ASP A 45 -13.03 -1.15 -3.21
N PRO A 46 -12.33 -1.47 -4.31
CA PRO A 46 -10.92 -1.84 -4.25
C PRO A 46 -10.03 -0.73 -3.69
N VAL A 47 -10.39 0.55 -3.88
CA VAL A 47 -9.60 1.69 -3.37
C VAL A 47 -9.74 1.84 -1.86
N GLY A 48 -10.96 1.67 -1.33
CA GLY A 48 -11.18 1.59 0.11
C GLY A 48 -10.48 0.40 0.76
N ALA A 49 -10.55 -0.78 0.12
CA ALA A 49 -9.80 -1.96 0.57
C ALA A 49 -8.28 -1.71 0.57
N LEU A 50 -7.75 -1.05 -0.47
CA LEU A 50 -6.33 -0.67 -0.53
C LEU A 50 -5.94 0.31 0.58
N LYS A 51 -6.82 1.26 0.94
CA LYS A 51 -6.60 2.18 2.06
C LYS A 51 -6.55 1.43 3.40
N GLN A 52 -7.45 0.47 3.63
CA GLN A 52 -7.43 -0.36 4.83
C GLN A 52 -6.17 -1.23 4.90
N LEU A 53 -5.75 -1.81 3.77
CA LEU A 53 -4.52 -2.59 3.66
C LEU A 53 -3.28 -1.71 3.97
N HIS A 54 -3.23 -0.49 3.43
CA HIS A 54 -2.17 0.47 3.73
C HIS A 54 -2.10 0.78 5.23
N GLN A 55 -3.24 1.02 5.89
CA GLN A 55 -3.25 1.26 7.33
C GLN A 55 -2.68 0.07 8.11
N LYS A 56 -3.13 -1.16 7.81
CA LYS A 56 -2.59 -2.38 8.45
C LYS A 56 -1.09 -2.58 8.19
N ALA A 57 -0.63 -2.30 6.96
CA ALA A 57 0.77 -2.50 6.59
C ALA A 57 1.74 -1.44 7.15
N THR A 58 1.22 -0.29 7.63
CA THR A 58 2.03 0.86 8.06
C THR A 58 1.84 1.24 9.52
N THR A 59 1.07 0.46 10.29
CA THR A 59 0.84 0.67 11.72
C THR A 59 0.98 -0.63 12.52
N GLY A 60 1.16 -0.50 13.83
CA GLY A 60 1.25 -1.63 14.78
C GLY A 60 2.43 -2.57 14.52
N ASP A 61 2.29 -3.79 15.05
CA ASP A 61 3.32 -4.82 15.09
C ASP A 61 3.88 -5.15 13.70
N TYR A 62 3.03 -5.17 12.67
CA TYR A 62 3.48 -5.44 11.30
C TYR A 62 4.45 -4.37 10.80
N ALA A 63 4.15 -3.09 11.06
CA ALA A 63 5.02 -2.01 10.66
C ALA A 63 6.32 -1.96 11.47
N GLU A 64 6.29 -2.40 12.73
CA GLU A 64 7.48 -2.57 13.55
C GLU A 64 8.39 -3.67 13.01
N LEU A 65 7.84 -4.86 12.75
CA LEU A 65 8.57 -5.96 12.13
C LEU A 65 9.17 -5.55 10.78
N ALA A 66 8.39 -4.86 9.93
CA ALA A 66 8.84 -4.41 8.62
C ALA A 66 10.01 -3.40 8.68
N ARG A 67 10.29 -2.77 9.83
CA ARG A 67 11.47 -1.90 9.98
C ARG A 67 12.76 -2.67 10.26
N GLN A 68 12.66 -3.93 10.66
CA GLN A 68 13.80 -4.74 11.11
C GLN A 68 14.32 -5.71 10.02
N VAL A 69 13.71 -5.71 8.84
CA VAL A 69 14.14 -6.54 7.71
C VAL A 69 15.18 -5.84 6.83
N PRO A 70 15.97 -6.59 6.04
CA PRO A 70 16.90 -6.04 5.07
C PRO A 70 16.30 -4.99 4.12
N VAL A 71 17.10 -3.96 3.83
CA VAL A 71 16.78 -2.88 2.89
C VAL A 71 17.95 -2.63 1.95
N SER A 72 17.80 -1.74 0.97
CA SER A 72 18.83 -1.51 -0.05
C SER A 72 20.16 -1.02 0.53
N THR A 73 20.08 -0.16 1.55
CA THR A 73 21.23 0.44 2.26
C THR A 73 21.78 -0.40 3.41
N ASP A 74 21.09 -1.47 3.79
CA ASP A 74 21.46 -2.37 4.88
C ASP A 74 20.89 -3.76 4.58
N ARG A 75 21.63 -4.51 3.75
CA ARG A 75 21.17 -5.77 3.13
C ARG A 75 21.23 -6.96 4.08
N GLU A 76 21.91 -6.81 5.20
CA GLU A 76 22.15 -7.87 6.18
C GLU A 76 21.47 -7.56 7.52
N ARG A 77 20.57 -6.57 7.57
CA ARG A 77 19.81 -6.22 8.78
C ARG A 77 19.15 -7.46 9.39
N VAL A 78 19.26 -7.56 10.71
CA VAL A 78 18.63 -8.58 11.53
C VAL A 78 17.71 -7.94 12.57
N LEU A 79 16.87 -8.75 13.21
CA LEU A 79 15.98 -8.32 14.29
C LEU A 79 16.80 -7.83 15.49
N ASP A 80 16.25 -6.84 16.21
CA ASP A 80 16.79 -6.34 17.48
C ASP A 80 16.70 -7.39 18.60
#